data_AF-A0A968BXV4-F1
#
_entry.id   AF-A0A968BXV4-F1
#
_cell.length_a   1.000
_cell.length_b   1.000
_cell.length_c   1.000
_cell.angle_alpha   90.00
_cell.angle_beta   90.00
_cell.angle_gamma   90.00
#
_symmetry.space_group_name_H-M   'P 1'
#
loop_
_entity.id
_entity.type
_entity.pdbx_description
1 polymer ?
#
loop_
_entity_poly.entity_id
_entity_poly.type
_entity_poly.pdbx_seq_one_letter_code
_entity_poly.pdbx_strand_id
1 'polypeptide(L)' 'MTTPMRKQYLRIKKQYPETIVLFRLGDFYETFDDDAKIVAQ' A
#
# COMPACT_ATOMS: atom_id res chain seq x y z
N MET A 1 1.92 -13.85 10.61
CA MET A 1 0.83 -14.12 9.64
C MET A 1 0.47 -12.81 8.96
N THR A 2 0.58 -12.71 7.63
CA THR A 2 0.16 -11.50 6.89
C THR A 2 -1.33 -11.57 6.59
N THR A 3 -2.05 -10.48 6.88
CA THR A 3 -3.49 -10.36 6.58
C THR A 3 -3.73 -10.50 5.07
N PRO A 4 -4.89 -11.01 4.63
CA PRO A 4 -5.22 -11.13 3.20
C PRO A 4 -5.05 -9.79 2.45
N MET A 5 -5.48 -8.69 3.06
CA MET A 5 -5.33 -7.34 2.52
C MET A 5 -3.85 -6.97 2.30
N ARG A 6 -2.99 -7.21 3.29
CA ARG A 6 -1.56 -6.90 3.17
C ARG A 6 -0.87 -7.73 2.09
N LYS A 7 -1.29 -8.98 1.89
CA LYS A 7 -0.78 -9.81 0.78
C LYS A 7 -1.14 -9.24 -0.60
N GLN A 8 -2.34 -8.67 -0.74
CA GLN A 8 -2.77 -8.03 -1.98
C GLN A 8 -1.98 -6.75 -2.25
N TYR A 9 -1.80 -5.90 -1.24
CA TYR A 9 -0.99 -4.69 -1.33
C TYR A 9 0.45 -5.01 -1.76
N LEU A 10 1.11 -5.93 -1.07
CA LEU A 10 2.49 -6.33 -1.38
C LEU A 10 2.64 -6.94 -2.78
N ARG A 11 1.61 -7.64 -3.28
CA ARG A 11 1.61 -8.18 -4.65
C ARG A 11 1.63 -7.05 -5.69
N ILE A 12 0.81 -6.02 -5.48
CA ILE A 12 0.73 -4.85 -6.37
C ILE A 12 2.04 -4.06 -6.29
N LYS A 13 2.53 -3.78 -5.07
CA LYS A 13 3.80 -3.08 -4.86
C LYS A 13 4.99 -3.81 -5.49
N LYS A 14 5.00 -5.15 -5.49
CA LYS A 14 6.05 -5.93 -6.17
C LYS A 14 6.04 -5.75 -7.69
N GLN A 15 4.90 -5.47 -8.30
CA GLN A 15 4.81 -5.16 -9.73
C GLN A 15 5.26 -3.74 -10.03
N TYR A 16 5.13 -2.82 -9.07
CA TYR A 16 5.47 -1.40 -9.20
C TYR A 16 6.29 -0.89 -8.00
N PRO A 17 7.54 -1.36 -7.83
CA PRO A 17 8.34 -1.10 -6.61
C PRO A 17 8.62 0.40 -6.39
N GLU A 18 8.78 1.16 -7.47
CA GLU A 18 9.14 2.58 -7.44
C GLU A 18 7.93 3.52 -7.41
N THR A 19 6.71 2.99 -7.27
CA THR A 19 5.47 3.80 -7.29
C THR A 19 4.74 3.74 -5.97
N ILE A 20 4.06 4.83 -5.60
CA ILE A 20 3.20 4.87 -4.41
C ILE A 20 1.91 4.12 -4.72
N VAL A 21 1.57 3.13 -3.90
CA VAL A 21 0.32 2.37 -4.04
C VAL A 21 -0.74 2.94 -3.11
N LEU A 22 -1.74 3.61 -3.70
CA LEU A 22 -2.95 4.04 -2.99
C LEU A 22 -3.96 2.89 -2.94
N PHE A 23 -4.15 2.31 -1.77
CA PHE A 23 -5.09 1.21 -1.55
C PHE A 23 -6.43 1.74 -1.06
N ARG A 24 -7.51 1.52 -1.83
CA ARG A 24 -8.84 1.97 -1.42
C ARG A 24 -9.39 1.08 -0.31
N LEU A 25 -9.61 1.68 0.86
CA LEU A 25 -10.25 1.05 2.00
C LEU A 25 -11.50 1.84 2.38
N GLY A 26 -12.65 1.41 1.84
CA GLY A 26 -13.91 2.15 1.98
C GLY A 26 -13.86 3.50 1.25
N ASP A 27 -14.00 4.57 2.02
CA ASP A 27 -14.05 5.96 1.54
C ASP A 27 -12.65 6.60 1.44
N PHE A 28 -11.62 5.97 1.99
CA PHE A 28 -10.27 6.50 2.02
C PHE A 28 -9.32 5.72 1.12
N TYR A 29 -8.25 6.40 0.72
CA TYR A 29 -7.06 5.78 0.14
C TYR A 29 -5.99 5.72 1.21
N GLU A 30 -5.53 4.52 1.51
CA GLU A 30 -4.47 4.25 2.48
C GLU A 30 -3.21 3.79 1.76
N THR A 31 -2.06 4.27 2.24
CA THR A 31 -0.73 3.79 1.86
C THR A 31 -0.12 3.05 3.04
N PHE A 32 0.70 2.04 2.78
CA PHE A 32 1.31 1.23 3.83
C PHE A 32 2.84 1.24 3.73
N ASP A 33 3.50 0.95 4.85
CA ASP A 33 4.96 0.85 5.00
C ASP A 33 5.69 2.15 4.58
N ASP A 34 6.69 2.08 3.70
CA ASP A 34 7.48 3.26 3.32
C ASP A 34 6.69 4.26 2.47
N ASP A 35 5.69 3.80 1.70
CA ASP A 35 4.79 4.68 0.96
C ASP A 35 4.02 5.59 1.93
N ALA A 36 3.67 5.09 3.12
CA ALA A 36 3.00 5.89 4.15
C ALA A 36 3.90 7.00 4.70
N LYS A 37 5.21 6.73 4.87
CA LYS A 37 6.16 7.76 5.33
C LYS A 37 6.35 8.85 4.29
N ILE A 38 6.39 8.48 3.00
CA ILE A 38 6.54 9.41 1.88
C ILE A 38 5.30 10.31 1.77
N VAL A 39 4.10 9.75 1.92
CA VAL A 39 2.83 10.50 1.81
C VAL A 39 2.54 11.36 3.05
N ALA A 40 3.02 10.97 4.23
CA ALA A 40 2.75 11.68 5.48
C ALA A 40 3.67 12.89 5.74
N GLN A 41 4.61 13.17 4.84
CA GLN A 41 5.48 14.34 4.88
C GLN A 41 4.78 15.59 4.34
#